data_AF-A0A7V5EAY5-F1
#
_entry.id   AF-A0A7V5EAY5-F1
#
_cell.length_a   1.000
_cell.length_b   1.000
_cell.length_c   1.000
_cell.angle_alpha   90.00
_cell.angle_beta   90.00
_cell.angle_gamma   90.00
#
_symmetry.space_group_name_H-M   'P 1'
#
loop_
_entity.id
_entity.type
_entity.pdbx_description
1 polymer ?
#
loop_
_entity_poly.entity_id
_entity_poly.type
_entity_poly.pdbx_seq_one_letter_code
_entity_poly.pdbx_strand_id
1 'polypeptide(L)'
;MENILTYDYILANSVSVPETIFPLGANYEDLDESLKEVDRKRRLNIANLLAPTPIVWVHLNEFAIGKFMVTNREYLVFVQSGARGLEPINYDSPELWWHVWSILYKIQEVVLPYKTVSERVMEDVQNYTGCKNFVDAYIESLKYELMRVINRTEGRVPMPPLEVFERVFRFVRYKLRNVLGEEDEIFSDFSESPYSDLKMFQEDLKTLLKAANEGYKIMADRRVAAALSGDAFIVEPPLFFHRFFSACKATKTIEEPIPLHKVLYPRDWKSVQGDAKGGTPGLVPWGERPVFWITFYEALAFCIWLTLFHRLYERGTQITLPNEAEYECAATWTPEEIRNDMVLDSRKKDILPWLKRHKGEFHQYFGREGVNLFAQSWYKDVLEMTSREIGSDKIYQLVGFGWQWMLDRYDYENPRYRGLRQASYKRYTQVKAKSPDGKVLDVVDFTPFQGTHASLYVLRGSPEIIGGPGLATRRYAKYPLRGYENVGFRWVIKEV
;
A
#
# COMPACT_ATOMS: atom_id res chain seq x y z
N MET A 1 26.16 7.72 -4.23
CA MET A 1 24.76 7.24 -4.32
C MET A 1 24.60 6.08 -5.31
N GLU A 2 25.64 5.72 -6.07
CA GLU A 2 25.58 4.76 -7.20
C GLU A 2 25.42 3.27 -6.82
N ASN A 3 25.35 2.91 -5.53
CA ASN A 3 25.29 1.51 -5.09
C ASN A 3 23.94 1.09 -4.46
N ILE A 4 22.90 1.93 -4.51
CA ILE A 4 21.58 1.62 -3.94
C ILE A 4 20.64 1.19 -5.08
N LEU A 5 19.94 0.07 -4.89
CA LEU A 5 19.00 -0.54 -5.85
C LEU A 5 19.64 -1.13 -7.13
N THR A 6 20.91 -1.53 -7.10
CA THR A 6 21.40 -2.52 -8.09
C THR A 6 20.68 -3.86 -7.89
N TYR A 7 20.67 -4.74 -8.90
CA TYR A 7 20.07 -6.06 -8.73
C TYR A 7 20.77 -6.88 -7.62
N ASP A 8 22.10 -6.79 -7.51
CA ASP A 8 22.86 -7.43 -6.42
C ASP A 8 22.45 -6.88 -5.04
N TYR A 9 22.20 -5.58 -4.92
CA TYR A 9 21.68 -4.99 -3.70
C TYR A 9 20.30 -5.56 -3.36
N ILE A 10 19.41 -5.69 -4.34
CA ILE A 10 18.05 -6.21 -4.15
C ILE A 10 18.11 -7.67 -3.69
N LEU A 11 18.95 -8.51 -4.32
CA LEU A 11 19.17 -9.89 -3.92
C LEU A 11 19.75 -10.00 -2.51
N ALA A 12 20.81 -9.25 -2.20
CA ALA A 12 21.43 -9.27 -0.88
C ALA A 12 20.48 -8.82 0.25
N ASN A 13 19.51 -7.97 -0.09
CA ASN A 13 18.46 -7.48 0.80
C ASN A 13 17.14 -8.26 0.68
N SER A 14 17.17 -9.47 0.14
CA SER A 14 16.02 -10.38 0.08
C SER A 14 16.33 -11.71 0.80
N VAL A 15 15.28 -12.43 1.20
CA VAL A 15 15.36 -13.76 1.81
C VAL A 15 14.62 -14.73 0.91
N SER A 16 15.30 -15.78 0.46
CA SER A 16 14.67 -16.86 -0.29
C SER A 16 13.76 -17.69 0.60
N VAL A 17 12.56 -17.96 0.10
CA VAL A 17 11.56 -18.86 0.65
C VAL A 17 11.39 -19.97 -0.39
N PRO A 18 11.84 -21.20 -0.11
CA PRO A 18 11.73 -22.29 -1.07
C PRO A 18 10.27 -22.64 -1.34
N GLU A 19 10.01 -23.35 -2.44
CA GLU A 19 8.70 -23.94 -2.75
C GLU A 19 8.17 -24.69 -1.52
N THR A 20 6.90 -24.45 -1.18
CA THR A 20 6.33 -25.03 0.04
C THR A 20 4.81 -25.13 0.00
N ILE A 21 4.29 -26.02 0.85
CA ILE A 21 2.87 -26.07 1.20
C ILE A 21 2.73 -25.55 2.63
N PHE A 22 1.87 -24.58 2.84
CA PHE A 22 1.65 -23.99 4.17
C PHE A 22 0.16 -23.73 4.44
N PRO A 23 -0.23 -23.59 5.72
CA PRO A 23 -1.61 -23.26 6.07
C PRO A 23 -1.77 -21.73 6.02
N LEU A 24 -2.45 -21.19 5.00
CA LEU A 24 -2.89 -19.79 4.95
C LEU A 24 -4.04 -19.58 5.94
N GLY A 25 -3.96 -18.53 6.77
CA GLY A 25 -4.82 -18.34 7.92
C GLY A 25 -4.41 -19.20 9.12
N ALA A 26 -5.20 -19.16 10.19
CA ALA A 26 -4.97 -19.96 11.40
C ALA A 26 -6.29 -20.23 12.13
N ASN A 27 -6.34 -21.34 12.87
CA ASN A 27 -7.43 -21.66 13.77
C ASN A 27 -6.98 -21.40 15.22
N TYR A 28 -7.89 -20.97 16.08
CA TYR A 28 -7.56 -20.70 17.48
C TYR A 28 -7.18 -21.98 18.24
N GLU A 29 -7.80 -23.09 17.87
CA GLU A 29 -7.57 -24.42 18.44
C GLU A 29 -6.13 -24.91 18.23
N ASP A 30 -5.52 -24.51 17.11
CA ASP A 30 -4.17 -24.91 16.70
C ASP A 30 -3.07 -24.08 17.36
N LEU A 31 -3.43 -23.04 18.12
CA LEU A 31 -2.46 -22.20 18.82
C LEU A 31 -1.87 -22.91 20.05
N ASP A 32 -0.63 -22.55 20.38
CA ASP A 32 0.07 -23.01 21.59
C ASP A 32 -0.68 -22.58 22.87
N GLU A 33 -0.78 -23.47 23.87
CA GLU A 33 -1.52 -23.20 25.11
C GLU A 33 -1.00 -22.00 25.90
N SER A 34 0.29 -21.70 25.84
CA SER A 34 0.84 -20.50 26.48
C SER A 34 0.28 -19.22 25.86
N LEU A 35 0.08 -19.20 24.55
CA LEU A 35 -0.51 -18.06 23.85
C LEU A 35 -2.01 -17.93 24.16
N LYS A 36 -2.72 -19.06 24.23
CA LYS A 36 -4.13 -19.09 24.66
C LYS A 36 -4.28 -18.62 26.11
N GLU A 37 -3.35 -18.95 27.00
CA GLU A 37 -3.35 -18.45 28.37
C GLU A 37 -3.15 -16.93 28.42
N VAL A 38 -2.22 -16.40 27.62
CA VAL A 38 -2.01 -14.95 27.48
C VAL A 38 -3.25 -14.26 26.90
N ASP A 39 -3.88 -14.84 25.88
CA ASP A 39 -5.13 -14.34 25.30
C ASP A 39 -6.23 -14.24 26.35
N ARG A 40 -6.45 -15.31 27.14
CA ARG A 40 -7.43 -15.34 28.24
C ARG A 40 -7.11 -14.29 29.31
N LYS A 41 -5.84 -14.22 29.75
CA LYS A 41 -5.39 -13.32 30.82
C LYS A 41 -5.52 -11.85 30.42
N ARG A 42 -5.18 -11.50 29.18
CA ARG A 42 -5.16 -10.12 28.69
C ARG A 42 -6.39 -9.73 27.86
N ARG A 43 -7.31 -10.68 27.64
CA ARG A 43 -8.53 -10.50 26.83
C ARG A 43 -8.22 -9.97 25.43
N LEU A 44 -7.21 -10.55 24.77
CA LEU A 44 -6.75 -10.08 23.44
C LEU A 44 -7.74 -10.43 22.32
N ASN A 45 -8.65 -11.38 22.59
CA ASN A 45 -9.71 -11.82 21.70
C ASN A 45 -9.19 -12.39 20.37
N ILE A 46 -8.09 -13.15 20.44
CA ILE A 46 -7.41 -13.71 19.26
C ILE A 46 -8.36 -14.60 18.43
N ALA A 47 -9.24 -15.37 19.08
CA ALA A 47 -10.22 -16.20 18.39
C ALA A 47 -11.09 -15.40 17.40
N ASN A 48 -11.60 -14.24 17.80
CA ASN A 48 -12.41 -13.37 16.93
C ASN A 48 -11.58 -12.75 15.80
N LEU A 49 -10.29 -12.50 16.02
CA LEU A 49 -9.39 -11.97 15.00
C LEU A 49 -9.01 -13.02 13.95
N LEU A 50 -8.98 -14.30 14.31
CA LEU A 50 -8.67 -15.41 13.41
C LEU A 50 -9.91 -15.95 12.69
N ALA A 51 -11.11 -15.76 13.24
CA ALA A 51 -12.35 -16.24 12.64
C ALA A 51 -12.54 -15.84 11.14
N PRO A 52 -12.17 -14.61 10.71
CA PRO A 52 -12.23 -14.20 9.30
C PRO A 52 -11.20 -14.86 8.37
N THR A 53 -10.19 -15.56 8.90
CA THR A 53 -9.06 -16.13 8.16
C THR A 53 -8.80 -17.59 8.59
N PRO A 54 -9.76 -18.51 8.33
CA PRO A 54 -9.59 -19.92 8.68
C PRO A 54 -8.52 -20.58 7.81
N ILE A 55 -8.02 -21.73 8.25
CA ILE A 55 -6.95 -22.44 7.54
C ILE A 55 -7.39 -22.94 6.15
N VAL A 56 -6.62 -22.57 5.13
CA VAL A 56 -6.61 -23.17 3.79
C VAL A 56 -5.18 -23.62 3.50
N TRP A 57 -4.98 -24.87 3.07
CA TRP A 57 -3.65 -25.32 2.67
C TRP A 57 -3.34 -24.83 1.26
N VAL A 58 -2.24 -24.09 1.13
CA VAL A 58 -1.86 -23.46 -0.13
C VAL A 58 -0.45 -23.88 -0.52
N HIS A 59 -0.26 -24.10 -1.80
CA HIS A 59 1.03 -24.25 -2.44
C HIS A 59 1.54 -22.88 -2.92
N LEU A 60 2.83 -22.63 -2.74
CA LEU A 60 3.56 -21.51 -3.33
C LEU A 60 4.85 -22.02 -3.96
N ASN A 61 5.15 -21.52 -5.17
CA ASN A 61 6.47 -21.64 -5.79
C ASN A 61 7.54 -20.92 -4.94
N GLU A 62 8.81 -21.19 -5.23
CA GLU A 62 9.92 -20.43 -4.65
C GLU A 62 9.81 -18.93 -4.98
N PHE A 63 10.15 -18.10 -4.00
CA PHE A 63 10.23 -16.65 -4.15
C PHE A 63 11.27 -16.07 -3.18
N ALA A 64 11.73 -14.84 -3.43
CA ALA A 64 12.52 -14.09 -2.46
C ALA A 64 11.78 -12.83 -2.02
N ILE A 65 11.80 -12.51 -0.74
CA ILE A 65 11.08 -11.36 -0.16
C ILE A 65 12.04 -10.38 0.50
N GLY A 66 11.79 -9.07 0.37
CA GLY A 66 12.62 -8.05 0.99
C GLY A 66 12.77 -8.24 2.51
N LYS A 67 14.02 -8.14 3.00
CA LYS A 67 14.38 -8.22 4.43
C LYS A 67 13.69 -7.13 5.25
N PHE A 68 13.52 -5.96 4.67
CA PHE A 68 12.88 -4.80 5.27
C PHE A 68 11.72 -4.31 4.38
N MET A 69 10.89 -3.43 4.93
CA MET A 69 10.05 -2.58 4.09
C MET A 69 10.94 -1.64 3.26
N VAL A 70 10.45 -1.20 2.09
CA VAL A 70 11.14 -0.19 1.29
C VAL A 70 11.36 1.05 2.13
N THR A 71 12.59 1.54 2.16
CA THR A 71 12.99 2.71 2.94
C THR A 71 12.76 4.00 2.17
N ASN A 72 12.68 5.12 2.90
CA ASN A 72 12.64 6.45 2.28
C ASN A 72 13.82 6.69 1.35
N ARG A 73 15.03 6.20 1.69
CA ARG A 73 16.22 6.36 0.84
C ARG A 73 16.10 5.60 -0.48
N GLU A 74 15.59 4.37 -0.45
CA GLU A 74 15.36 3.58 -1.66
C GLU A 74 14.26 4.21 -2.52
N TYR A 75 13.14 4.59 -1.90
CA TYR A 75 12.05 5.25 -2.61
C TYR A 75 12.46 6.60 -3.21
N LEU A 76 13.37 7.34 -2.55
CA LEU A 76 13.91 8.60 -3.07
C LEU A 76 14.69 8.40 -4.36
N VAL A 77 15.41 7.28 -4.53
CA VAL A 77 16.09 6.95 -5.79
C VAL A 77 15.07 6.79 -6.92
N PHE A 78 13.95 6.11 -6.64
CA PHE A 78 12.86 5.96 -7.60
C PHE A 78 12.25 7.31 -7.98
N VAL A 79 11.87 8.16 -7.02
CA VAL A 79 11.32 9.50 -7.31
C VAL A 79 12.32 10.37 -8.08
N GLN A 80 13.61 10.32 -7.73
CA GLN A 80 14.66 11.08 -8.42
C GLN A 80 15.00 10.54 -9.81
N SER A 81 14.54 9.34 -10.18
CA SER A 81 14.74 8.81 -11.53
C SER A 81 14.12 9.72 -12.59
N GLY A 82 12.97 10.35 -12.28
CA GLY A 82 12.30 11.30 -13.18
C GLY A 82 13.13 12.56 -13.42
N ALA A 83 13.58 13.20 -12.33
CA ALA A 83 14.43 14.38 -12.40
C ALA A 83 15.77 14.14 -13.13
N ARG A 84 16.28 12.90 -13.10
CA ARG A 84 17.54 12.51 -13.76
C ARG A 84 17.34 11.98 -15.17
N GLY A 85 16.10 11.76 -15.61
CA GLY A 85 15.80 11.14 -16.90
C GLY A 85 16.46 9.76 -17.05
N LEU A 86 16.35 8.90 -16.03
CA LEU A 86 16.95 7.56 -16.12
C LEU A 86 16.22 6.71 -17.16
N GLU A 87 16.99 5.98 -17.96
CA GLU A 87 16.51 5.07 -19.01
C GLU A 87 16.46 3.62 -18.50
N PRO A 88 15.66 2.71 -19.09
CA PRO A 88 14.72 2.94 -20.21
C PRO A 88 13.39 3.56 -19.78
N ILE A 89 13.14 3.66 -18.47
CA ILE A 89 11.90 4.16 -17.90
C ILE A 89 12.17 4.79 -16.54
N ASN A 90 11.45 5.86 -16.21
CA ASN A 90 11.59 6.59 -14.96
C ASN A 90 10.24 7.07 -14.40
N TYR A 91 10.30 7.77 -13.27
CA TYR A 91 9.12 8.25 -12.54
C TYR A 91 8.20 9.18 -13.36
N ASP A 92 8.71 9.90 -14.35
CA ASP A 92 7.90 10.80 -15.18
C ASP A 92 7.46 10.15 -16.50
N SER A 93 7.84 8.90 -16.77
CA SER A 93 7.49 8.19 -18.00
C SER A 93 6.00 7.79 -18.02
N PRO A 94 5.22 8.14 -19.07
CA PRO A 94 3.84 7.68 -19.23
C PRO A 94 3.68 6.17 -19.18
N GLU A 95 4.62 5.48 -19.82
CA GLU A 95 4.62 4.02 -19.92
C GLU A 95 4.57 3.35 -18.54
N LEU A 96 5.28 3.90 -17.55
CA LEU A 96 5.32 3.34 -16.20
C LEU A 96 3.94 3.35 -15.57
N TRP A 97 3.27 4.49 -15.69
CA TRP A 97 1.96 4.73 -15.08
C TRP A 97 0.82 4.05 -15.86
N TRP A 98 1.05 3.73 -17.12
CA TRP A 98 0.19 2.85 -17.90
C TRP A 98 0.32 1.40 -17.45
N HIS A 99 1.54 0.88 -17.27
CA HIS A 99 1.79 -0.51 -16.83
C HIS A 99 1.16 -0.81 -15.47
N VAL A 100 1.28 0.10 -14.48
CA VAL A 100 0.65 -0.08 -13.16
C VAL A 100 -0.88 -0.01 -13.20
N TRP A 101 -1.44 0.61 -14.24
CA TRP A 101 -2.88 0.73 -14.48
C TRP A 101 -3.37 -0.24 -15.56
N SER A 102 -2.66 -1.35 -15.75
CA SER A 102 -3.06 -2.43 -16.64
C SER A 102 -4.38 -3.08 -16.18
N ILE A 103 -5.03 -3.81 -17.09
CA ILE A 103 -6.32 -4.50 -16.86
C ILE A 103 -6.31 -5.33 -15.56
N LEU A 104 -5.16 -5.91 -15.21
CA LEU A 104 -5.00 -6.72 -14.01
C LEU A 104 -5.30 -5.92 -12.72
N TYR A 105 -4.76 -4.70 -12.61
CA TYR A 105 -4.80 -3.91 -11.38
C TYR A 105 -5.74 -2.70 -11.43
N LYS A 106 -6.25 -2.36 -12.63
CA LYS A 106 -7.16 -1.24 -12.84
C LYS A 106 -8.45 -1.41 -12.02
N ILE A 107 -8.88 -0.34 -11.37
CA ILE A 107 -10.24 -0.22 -10.84
C ILE A 107 -11.13 0.40 -11.90
N GLN A 108 -12.34 -0.14 -12.03
CA GLN A 108 -13.36 0.40 -12.93
C GLN A 108 -14.35 1.28 -12.16
N GLU A 109 -14.82 0.81 -11.01
CA GLU A 109 -15.80 1.51 -10.18
C GLU A 109 -15.49 1.31 -8.70
N VAL A 110 -15.90 2.28 -7.88
CA VAL A 110 -15.77 2.24 -6.43
C VAL A 110 -17.07 2.73 -5.83
N VAL A 111 -17.62 1.97 -4.89
CA VAL A 111 -18.72 2.41 -4.04
C VAL A 111 -18.15 2.64 -2.64
N LEU A 112 -18.09 3.90 -2.21
CA LEU A 112 -17.58 4.28 -0.90
C LEU A 112 -18.72 4.70 0.02
N PRO A 113 -19.04 3.92 1.08
CA PRO A 113 -19.96 4.39 2.09
C PRO A 113 -19.31 5.52 2.91
N TYR A 114 -20.06 6.58 3.18
CA TYR A 114 -19.62 7.70 4.00
C TYR A 114 -20.76 8.22 4.88
N LYS A 115 -20.40 8.81 6.03
CA LYS A 115 -21.36 9.46 6.94
C LYS A 115 -21.48 10.95 6.65
N THR A 116 -22.69 11.48 6.58
CA THR A 116 -22.95 12.93 6.50
C THR A 116 -22.89 13.59 7.88
N VAL A 117 -22.96 14.92 7.91
CA VAL A 117 -23.03 15.72 9.14
C VAL A 117 -24.28 15.41 10.00
N SER A 118 -25.33 14.83 9.41
CA SER A 118 -26.50 14.31 10.15
C SER A 118 -26.42 12.82 10.49
N GLU A 119 -25.22 12.22 10.41
CA GLU A 119 -24.93 10.81 10.68
C GLU A 119 -25.64 9.82 9.74
N ARG A 120 -26.21 10.29 8.61
CA ARG A 120 -26.75 9.40 7.57
C ARG A 120 -25.62 8.72 6.83
N VAL A 121 -25.78 7.42 6.57
CA VAL A 121 -24.88 6.68 5.69
C VAL A 121 -25.35 6.87 4.26
N MET A 122 -24.47 7.42 3.42
CA MET A 122 -24.67 7.60 1.99
C MET A 122 -23.56 6.87 1.23
N GLU A 123 -23.76 6.67 -0.07
CA GLU A 123 -22.77 6.05 -0.95
C GLU A 123 -22.27 7.08 -1.97
N ASP A 124 -20.95 7.05 -2.19
CA ASP A 124 -20.28 7.80 -3.26
C ASP A 124 -19.82 6.80 -4.32
N VAL A 125 -20.35 6.93 -5.54
CA VAL A 125 -19.99 6.06 -6.67
C VAL A 125 -18.99 6.80 -7.55
N GLN A 126 -17.80 6.22 -7.67
CA GLN A 126 -16.68 6.78 -8.43
C GLN A 126 -16.37 5.90 -9.62
N ASN A 127 -16.34 6.47 -10.82
CA ASN A 127 -16.13 5.73 -12.07
C ASN A 127 -14.78 6.09 -12.69
N TYR A 128 -13.96 5.07 -12.92
CA TYR A 128 -12.60 5.16 -13.47
C TYR A 128 -12.47 4.41 -14.81
N THR A 129 -13.60 4.01 -15.41
CA THR A 129 -13.61 3.25 -16.67
C THR A 129 -12.90 4.01 -17.79
N GLY A 130 -13.12 5.32 -17.87
CA GLY A 130 -12.48 6.21 -18.85
C GLY A 130 -11.00 6.50 -18.60
N CYS A 131 -10.47 6.21 -17.40
CA CYS A 131 -9.07 6.51 -17.08
C CYS A 131 -8.12 5.51 -17.77
N LYS A 132 -7.14 6.06 -18.49
CA LYS A 132 -6.17 5.27 -19.27
C LYS A 132 -4.92 4.85 -18.51
N ASN A 133 -4.51 5.65 -17.52
CA ASN A 133 -3.35 5.40 -16.69
C ASN A 133 -3.66 5.78 -15.23
N PHE A 134 -2.74 5.44 -14.32
CA PHE A 134 -2.92 5.72 -12.91
C PHE A 134 -2.99 7.21 -12.60
N VAL A 135 -2.18 8.06 -13.26
CA VAL A 135 -2.13 9.50 -12.97
C VAL A 135 -3.49 10.14 -13.25
N ASP A 136 -4.14 9.77 -14.35
CA ASP A 136 -5.49 10.24 -14.66
C ASP A 136 -6.53 9.77 -13.63
N ALA A 137 -6.48 8.49 -13.24
CA ALA A 137 -7.35 7.95 -12.20
C ALA A 137 -7.10 8.61 -10.83
N TYR A 138 -5.85 8.93 -10.52
CA TYR A 138 -5.47 9.66 -9.32
C TYR A 138 -6.07 11.08 -9.35
N ILE A 139 -5.96 11.81 -10.46
CA ILE A 139 -6.55 13.15 -10.62
C ILE A 139 -8.09 13.09 -10.46
N GLU A 140 -8.78 12.15 -11.12
CA GLU A 140 -10.23 11.96 -10.91
C GLU A 140 -10.56 11.64 -9.46
N SER A 141 -9.76 10.80 -8.81
CA SER A 141 -10.01 10.46 -7.42
C SER A 141 -9.90 11.69 -6.50
N LEU A 142 -9.01 12.65 -6.77
CA LEU A 142 -8.95 13.90 -6.01
C LEU A 142 -10.21 14.73 -6.22
N LYS A 143 -10.76 14.77 -7.44
CA LYS A 143 -12.03 15.44 -7.75
C LYS A 143 -13.18 14.83 -6.95
N TYR A 144 -13.31 13.51 -6.97
CA TYR A 144 -14.32 12.80 -6.18
C TYR A 144 -14.19 13.08 -4.68
N GLU A 145 -12.97 13.11 -4.13
CA GLU A 145 -12.76 13.42 -2.71
C GLU A 145 -13.27 14.81 -2.33
N LEU A 146 -12.91 15.82 -3.13
CA LEU A 146 -13.31 17.20 -2.89
C LEU A 146 -14.83 17.34 -2.93
N MET A 147 -15.48 16.75 -3.94
CA MET A 147 -16.94 16.74 -4.07
C MET A 147 -17.58 16.02 -2.89
N ARG A 148 -17.08 14.83 -2.53
CA ARG A 148 -17.59 14.02 -1.42
C ARG A 148 -17.53 14.79 -0.10
N VAL A 149 -16.41 15.45 0.21
CA VAL A 149 -16.24 16.21 1.45
C VAL A 149 -17.22 17.37 1.57
N ILE A 150 -17.49 18.07 0.48
CA ILE A 150 -18.48 19.17 0.48
C ILE A 150 -19.90 18.60 0.57
N ASN A 151 -20.22 17.56 -0.19
CA ASN A 151 -21.53 16.90 -0.17
C ASN A 151 -21.90 16.37 1.23
N ARG A 152 -20.91 15.85 1.98
CA ARG A 152 -21.08 15.38 3.36
C ARG A 152 -21.61 16.43 4.33
N THR A 153 -21.44 17.70 3.99
CA THR A 153 -21.94 18.82 4.81
C THR A 153 -23.44 19.07 4.64
N GLU A 154 -24.12 18.39 3.72
CA GLU A 154 -25.55 18.51 3.46
C GLU A 154 -25.98 19.97 3.19
N GLY A 155 -25.17 20.69 2.41
CA GLY A 155 -25.45 22.07 2.00
C GLY A 155 -25.01 23.15 2.99
N ARG A 156 -24.40 22.79 4.13
CA ARG A 156 -23.80 23.78 5.06
C ARG A 156 -22.61 24.51 4.45
N VAL A 157 -21.88 23.85 3.56
CA VAL A 157 -20.83 24.47 2.74
C VAL A 157 -21.33 24.52 1.30
N PRO A 158 -21.37 25.70 0.66
CA PRO A 158 -21.81 25.81 -0.72
C PRO A 158 -20.82 25.12 -1.66
N MET A 159 -21.34 24.33 -2.61
CA MET A 159 -20.53 23.73 -3.66
C MET A 159 -20.02 24.83 -4.61
N PRO A 160 -18.71 24.87 -4.90
CA PRO A 160 -18.19 25.71 -5.98
C PRO A 160 -18.91 25.43 -7.32
N PRO A 161 -19.01 26.42 -8.22
CA PRO A 161 -19.58 26.20 -9.55
C PRO A 161 -18.91 25.02 -10.27
N LEU A 162 -19.69 24.19 -10.96
CA LEU A 162 -19.17 23.00 -11.63
C LEU A 162 -18.11 23.37 -12.69
N GLU A 163 -18.28 24.52 -13.34
CA GLU A 163 -17.32 25.04 -14.32
C GLU A 163 -15.96 25.31 -13.68
N VAL A 164 -15.92 25.74 -12.41
CA VAL A 164 -14.66 25.94 -11.66
C VAL A 164 -13.98 24.60 -11.39
N PHE A 165 -14.74 23.57 -10.99
CA PHE A 165 -14.20 22.23 -10.81
C PHE A 165 -13.59 21.70 -12.11
N GLU A 166 -14.38 21.67 -13.19
CA GLU A 166 -13.93 21.12 -14.47
C GLU A 166 -12.71 21.90 -15.01
N ARG A 167 -12.72 23.24 -14.89
CA ARG A 167 -11.62 24.08 -15.37
C ARG A 167 -10.32 23.83 -14.59
N VAL A 168 -10.39 23.72 -13.25
CA VAL A 168 -9.22 23.40 -12.41
C VAL A 168 -8.64 22.03 -12.77
N PHE A 169 -9.48 21.00 -12.86
CA PHE A 169 -9.02 19.64 -13.14
C PHE A 169 -8.54 19.46 -14.59
N ARG A 170 -9.15 20.16 -15.55
CA ARG A 170 -8.63 20.26 -16.93
C ARG A 170 -7.24 20.89 -16.96
N PHE A 171 -7.00 21.94 -16.16
CA PHE A 171 -5.68 22.57 -16.07
C PHE A 171 -4.64 21.64 -15.43
N VAL A 172 -5.02 20.88 -14.40
CA VAL A 172 -4.14 19.86 -13.81
C VAL A 172 -3.69 18.85 -14.85
N ARG A 173 -4.63 18.30 -15.64
CA ARG A 173 -4.32 17.39 -16.74
C ARG A 173 -3.45 18.05 -17.81
N TYR A 174 -3.78 19.27 -18.21
CA TYR A 174 -2.99 20.04 -19.18
C TYR A 174 -1.53 20.21 -18.74
N LYS A 175 -1.30 20.57 -17.47
CA LYS A 175 0.05 20.71 -16.91
C LYS A 175 0.77 19.36 -16.77
N LEU A 176 0.05 18.25 -16.58
CA LEU A 176 0.62 16.90 -16.44
C LEU A 176 0.59 16.08 -17.74
N ARG A 177 0.29 16.70 -18.89
CA ARG A 177 0.09 16.01 -20.18
C ARG A 177 1.25 15.09 -20.57
N ASN A 178 2.49 15.48 -20.28
CA ASN A 178 3.68 14.68 -20.61
C ASN A 178 3.70 13.31 -19.94
N VAL A 179 3.17 13.18 -18.71
CA VAL A 179 3.08 11.88 -18.01
C VAL A 179 1.78 11.15 -18.31
N LEU A 180 0.77 11.86 -18.84
CA LEU A 180 -0.50 11.27 -19.27
C LEU A 180 -0.39 10.60 -20.65
N GLY A 181 0.62 10.97 -21.47
CA GLY A 181 0.92 10.45 -22.80
C GLY A 181 0.43 11.36 -23.94
N GLU A 182 1.24 11.56 -24.98
CA GLU A 182 0.93 12.27 -26.25
C GLU A 182 0.11 11.35 -27.20
N GLU A 183 -0.59 11.77 -28.26
CA GLU A 183 -1.34 12.99 -28.65
C GLU A 183 -2.44 12.63 -29.69
N ASP A 184 -2.50 11.39 -30.22
CA ASP A 184 -3.01 11.21 -31.59
C ASP A 184 -4.54 11.16 -31.80
N GLU A 185 -5.39 10.91 -30.79
CA GLU A 185 -6.85 10.94 -31.03
C GLU A 185 -7.71 11.51 -29.89
N ILE A 186 -7.13 11.75 -28.70
CA ILE A 186 -7.91 12.00 -27.47
C ILE A 186 -7.62 13.37 -26.84
N PHE A 187 -6.65 14.14 -27.36
CA PHE A 187 -6.14 15.36 -26.71
C PHE A 187 -6.43 16.68 -27.44
N SER A 188 -7.36 16.72 -28.42
CA SER A 188 -7.81 18.00 -29.00
C SER A 188 -8.30 18.99 -27.92
N ASP A 189 -8.86 18.47 -26.82
CA ASP A 189 -9.34 19.22 -25.65
C ASP A 189 -8.23 19.76 -24.71
N PHE A 190 -6.95 19.41 -24.91
CA PHE A 190 -5.83 19.92 -24.10
C PHE A 190 -4.82 20.72 -24.94
N SER A 191 -5.17 21.08 -26.17
CA SER A 191 -4.35 21.92 -27.05
C SER A 191 -4.09 23.30 -26.44
N GLU A 192 -5.04 23.82 -25.66
CA GLU A 192 -4.96 25.14 -25.04
C GLU A 192 -5.11 25.09 -23.52
N SER A 193 -4.35 25.95 -22.85
CA SER A 193 -4.49 26.16 -21.41
C SER A 193 -5.89 26.75 -21.13
N PRO A 194 -6.67 26.18 -20.19
CA PRO A 194 -7.94 26.77 -19.77
C PRO A 194 -7.80 28.10 -19.00
N TYR A 195 -6.57 28.54 -18.73
CA TYR A 195 -6.25 29.79 -18.06
C TYR A 195 -5.23 30.58 -18.88
N SER A 196 -5.46 31.89 -19.01
CA SER A 196 -4.52 32.83 -19.63
C SER A 196 -3.36 33.20 -18.70
N ASP A 197 -3.57 33.16 -17.37
CA ASP A 197 -2.53 33.42 -16.38
C ASP A 197 -2.72 32.63 -15.07
N LEU A 198 -1.67 32.62 -14.25
CA LEU A 198 -1.65 31.89 -12.98
C LEU A 198 -2.51 32.55 -11.89
N LYS A 199 -2.86 33.84 -12.01
CA LYS A 199 -3.73 34.51 -11.03
C LYS A 199 -5.17 34.00 -11.16
N MET A 200 -5.68 33.87 -12.39
CA MET A 200 -7.00 33.30 -12.63
C MET A 200 -7.10 31.88 -12.06
N PHE A 201 -6.09 31.04 -12.34
CA PHE A 201 -6.03 29.70 -11.73
C PHE A 201 -6.01 29.76 -10.20
N GLN A 202 -5.22 30.66 -9.62
CA GLN A 202 -5.12 30.82 -8.17
C GLN A 202 -6.46 31.20 -7.53
N GLU A 203 -7.27 32.05 -8.18
CA GLU A 203 -8.59 32.46 -7.69
C GLU A 203 -9.60 31.32 -7.68
N ASP A 204 -9.67 30.55 -8.76
CA ASP A 204 -10.48 29.34 -8.85
C ASP A 204 -10.04 28.30 -7.81
N LEU A 205 -8.72 28.07 -7.71
CA LEU A 205 -8.17 27.11 -6.74
C LEU A 205 -8.46 27.53 -5.30
N LYS A 206 -8.36 28.83 -4.97
CA LYS A 206 -8.73 29.35 -3.65
C LYS A 206 -10.20 29.08 -3.33
N THR A 207 -11.09 29.30 -4.30
CA THR A 207 -12.53 29.05 -4.15
C THR A 207 -12.78 27.57 -3.84
N LEU A 208 -12.17 26.68 -4.62
CA LEU A 208 -12.29 25.23 -4.45
C LEU A 208 -11.74 24.76 -3.10
N LEU A 209 -10.51 25.15 -2.74
CA LEU A 209 -9.87 24.73 -1.50
C LEU A 209 -10.52 25.33 -0.26
N LYS A 210 -11.10 26.53 -0.35
CA LYS A 210 -11.87 27.12 0.75
C LYS A 210 -13.07 26.24 1.11
N ALA A 211 -13.89 25.87 0.12
CA ALA A 211 -15.05 25.02 0.34
C ALA A 211 -14.63 23.64 0.87
N ALA A 212 -13.59 23.02 0.29
CA ALA A 212 -13.08 21.74 0.77
C ALA A 212 -12.58 21.80 2.21
N ASN A 213 -11.83 22.84 2.58
CA ASN A 213 -11.32 23.02 3.94
C ASN A 213 -12.46 23.25 4.95
N GLU A 214 -13.49 24.02 4.60
CA GLU A 214 -14.67 24.18 5.43
C GLU A 214 -15.41 22.84 5.61
N GLY A 215 -15.55 22.06 4.53
CA GLY A 215 -16.16 20.73 4.58
C GLY A 215 -15.39 19.76 5.48
N TYR A 216 -14.06 19.73 5.35
CA TYR A 216 -13.22 18.95 6.25
C TYR A 216 -13.36 19.40 7.70
N LYS A 217 -13.35 20.71 7.99
CA LYS A 217 -13.48 21.23 9.36
C LYS A 217 -14.81 20.85 10.03
N ILE A 218 -15.91 20.81 9.28
CA ILE A 218 -17.21 20.38 9.81
C ILE A 218 -17.22 18.88 10.16
N MET A 219 -16.56 18.06 9.36
CA MET A 219 -16.58 16.60 9.48
C MET A 219 -15.40 16.03 10.29
N ALA A 220 -14.38 16.84 10.54
CA ALA A 220 -13.15 16.44 11.19
C ALA A 220 -13.33 16.18 12.69
N ASP A 221 -12.62 15.19 13.20
CA ASP A 221 -12.37 15.13 14.64
C ASP A 221 -11.55 16.34 15.10
N ARG A 222 -11.47 16.54 16.42
CA ARG A 222 -10.80 17.69 17.01
C ARG A 222 -9.32 17.82 16.60
N ARG A 223 -8.63 16.72 16.33
CA ARG A 223 -7.21 16.70 15.96
C ARG A 223 -7.02 17.14 14.51
N VAL A 224 -7.82 16.61 13.60
CA VAL A 224 -7.84 17.01 12.19
C VAL A 224 -8.29 18.47 12.05
N ALA A 225 -9.32 18.90 12.80
CA ALA A 225 -9.80 20.27 12.80
C ALA A 225 -8.72 21.26 13.30
N ALA A 226 -7.96 20.90 14.34
CA ALA A 226 -6.86 21.72 14.86
C ALA A 226 -5.72 21.86 13.85
N ALA A 227 -5.31 20.75 13.22
CA ALA A 227 -4.26 20.77 12.18
C ALA A 227 -4.67 21.61 10.97
N LEU A 228 -5.90 21.46 10.47
CA LEU A 228 -6.46 22.26 9.37
C LEU A 228 -6.61 23.76 9.72
N SER A 229 -6.66 24.10 11.01
CA SER A 229 -6.71 25.49 11.47
C SER A 229 -5.34 26.14 11.57
N GLY A 230 -4.26 25.34 11.64
CA GLY A 230 -2.87 25.79 11.62
C GLY A 230 -2.20 25.68 10.25
N ASP A 231 -2.97 25.65 9.16
CA ASP A 231 -2.51 25.47 7.78
C ASP A 231 -1.66 24.21 7.52
N ALA A 232 -1.81 23.18 8.36
CA ALA A 232 -1.14 21.90 8.11
C ALA A 232 -1.88 21.12 7.01
N PHE A 233 -1.18 20.81 5.92
CA PHE A 233 -1.70 20.00 4.82
C PHE A 233 -1.73 18.51 5.19
N ILE A 234 -2.66 18.13 6.07
CA ILE A 234 -2.81 16.75 6.56
C ILE A 234 -3.75 15.89 5.70
N VAL A 235 -4.41 16.48 4.70
CA VAL A 235 -5.29 15.75 3.77
C VAL A 235 -4.76 15.87 2.34
N GLU A 236 -4.91 14.78 1.59
CA GLU A 236 -4.24 14.56 0.32
C GLU A 236 -4.59 15.59 -0.78
N PRO A 237 -5.85 15.96 -1.06
CA PRO A 237 -6.14 16.93 -2.12
C PRO A 237 -5.57 18.33 -1.85
N PRO A 238 -5.74 18.95 -0.66
CA PRO A 238 -5.08 20.23 -0.37
C PRO A 238 -3.54 20.16 -0.51
N LEU A 239 -2.91 19.07 -0.06
CA LEU A 239 -1.47 18.87 -0.20
C LEU A 239 -1.04 18.78 -1.67
N PHE A 240 -1.76 18.00 -2.48
CA PHE A 240 -1.51 17.89 -3.92
C PHE A 240 -1.59 19.27 -4.58
N PHE A 241 -2.67 20.03 -4.35
CA PHE A 241 -2.84 21.34 -4.96
C PHE A 241 -1.80 22.37 -4.47
N HIS A 242 -1.34 22.28 -3.23
CA HIS A 242 -0.24 23.10 -2.74
C HIS A 242 1.07 22.82 -3.50
N ARG A 243 1.41 21.54 -3.68
CA ARG A 243 2.59 21.11 -4.46
C ARG A 243 2.45 21.50 -5.93
N PHE A 244 1.28 21.27 -6.52
CA PHE A 244 0.95 21.60 -7.90
C PHE A 244 1.08 23.09 -8.18
N PHE A 245 0.47 23.95 -7.36
CA PHE A 245 0.57 25.40 -7.51
C PHE A 245 2.02 25.90 -7.34
N SER A 246 2.77 25.31 -6.42
CA SER A 246 4.20 25.62 -6.25
C SER A 246 5.02 25.23 -7.48
N ALA A 247 4.70 24.09 -8.11
CA ALA A 247 5.34 23.67 -9.35
C ALA A 247 4.95 24.58 -10.53
N CYS A 248 3.70 25.03 -10.65
CA CYS A 248 3.27 26.02 -11.64
C CYS A 248 4.05 27.34 -11.51
N LYS A 249 4.34 27.79 -10.29
CA LYS A 249 5.13 29.02 -10.08
C LYS A 249 6.59 28.89 -10.52
N ALA A 250 7.11 27.66 -10.54
CA ALA A 250 8.47 27.36 -10.95
C ALA A 250 8.63 27.23 -12.48
N THR A 251 7.52 27.14 -13.23
CA THR A 251 7.54 27.15 -14.70
C THR A 251 7.67 28.57 -15.25
N LYS A 252 8.29 28.73 -16.42
CA LYS A 252 8.48 30.02 -17.09
C LYS A 252 7.20 30.56 -17.70
N THR A 253 6.33 29.67 -18.17
CA THR A 253 5.06 30.04 -18.82
C THR A 253 3.91 29.18 -18.29
N ILE A 254 2.66 29.61 -18.52
CA ILE A 254 1.49 28.86 -18.08
C ILE A 254 1.28 27.57 -18.89
N GLU A 255 1.84 27.52 -20.09
CA GLU A 255 1.78 26.40 -21.02
C GLU A 255 2.77 25.29 -20.67
N GLU A 256 3.92 25.63 -20.07
CA GLU A 256 4.99 24.68 -19.79
C GLU A 256 4.51 23.52 -18.88
N PRO A 257 4.74 22.25 -19.27
CA PRO A 257 4.29 21.11 -18.50
C PRO A 257 5.09 20.98 -17.19
N ILE A 258 4.51 20.28 -16.23
CA ILE A 258 5.11 20.00 -14.93
C ILE A 258 5.41 18.50 -14.85
N PRO A 259 6.62 18.11 -14.44
CA PRO A 259 6.93 16.70 -14.23
C PRO A 259 6.23 16.17 -12.97
N LEU A 260 5.80 14.91 -13.02
CA LEU A 260 4.97 14.29 -11.98
C LEU A 260 5.69 14.24 -10.63
N HIS A 261 6.99 13.94 -10.60
CA HIS A 261 7.77 13.85 -9.35
C HIS A 261 7.74 15.14 -8.51
N LYS A 262 7.43 16.30 -9.10
CA LYS A 262 7.31 17.56 -8.35
C LYS A 262 6.00 17.70 -7.57
N VAL A 263 4.98 16.93 -7.92
CA VAL A 263 3.63 17.06 -7.34
C VAL A 263 3.18 15.80 -6.61
N LEU A 264 3.62 14.64 -7.08
CA LEU A 264 3.29 13.34 -6.52
C LEU A 264 4.55 12.64 -5.98
N TYR A 265 4.63 12.55 -4.66
CA TYR A 265 5.65 11.85 -3.88
C TYR A 265 5.06 11.62 -2.46
N PRO A 266 5.69 10.83 -1.57
CA PRO A 266 5.12 10.49 -0.27
C PRO A 266 4.62 11.73 0.50
N ARG A 267 3.44 11.61 1.12
CA ARG A 267 2.72 12.79 1.63
C ARG A 267 3.31 13.33 2.93
N ASP A 268 4.09 12.52 3.65
CA ASP A 268 4.87 12.93 4.82
C ASP A 268 6.16 13.69 4.46
N TRP A 269 6.60 13.63 3.20
CA TRP A 269 7.80 14.35 2.78
C TRP A 269 7.52 15.84 2.59
N LYS A 270 8.40 16.69 3.13
CA LYS A 270 8.31 18.14 2.99
C LYS A 270 8.73 18.65 1.61
N SER A 271 9.56 17.88 0.90
CA SER A 271 10.04 18.20 -0.44
C SER A 271 10.36 16.93 -1.22
N VAL A 272 10.50 17.06 -2.54
CA VAL A 272 10.88 15.94 -3.42
C VAL A 272 12.29 15.40 -3.14
N GLN A 273 13.17 16.19 -2.50
CA GLN A 273 14.48 15.74 -2.04
C GLN A 273 14.40 14.92 -0.73
N GLY A 274 13.21 14.81 -0.14
CA GLY A 274 13.01 14.18 1.16
C GLY A 274 13.59 14.99 2.33
N ASP A 275 13.54 14.40 3.52
CA ASP A 275 14.06 15.00 4.76
C ASP A 275 15.51 14.56 5.05
N ALA A 276 16.34 14.50 4.01
CA ALA A 276 17.70 13.96 4.07
C ALA A 276 18.67 14.72 5.01
N LYS A 277 18.29 15.92 5.50
CA LYS A 277 19.17 16.84 6.26
C LYS A 277 18.88 16.96 7.76
N GLY A 278 18.00 16.15 8.35
CA GLY A 278 17.67 16.32 9.78
C GLY A 278 17.11 15.08 10.45
N GLY A 279 17.97 14.29 11.08
CA GLY A 279 17.54 13.40 12.15
C GLY A 279 17.55 14.16 13.47
N THR A 280 16.43 14.19 14.19
CA THR A 280 16.46 14.57 15.61
C THR A 280 17.38 13.59 16.33
N PRO A 281 18.39 14.05 17.10
CA PRO A 281 19.26 13.16 17.86
C PRO A 281 18.45 12.13 18.67
N GLY A 282 18.84 10.86 18.59
CA GLY A 282 18.12 9.76 19.25
C GLY A 282 16.95 9.17 18.46
N LEU A 283 16.65 9.64 17.24
CA LEU A 283 15.71 8.99 16.32
C LEU A 283 16.43 8.24 15.19
N VAL A 284 15.80 7.20 14.68
CA VAL A 284 16.24 6.48 13.47
C VAL A 284 16.39 7.48 12.31
N PRO A 285 17.50 7.46 11.54
CA PRO A 285 17.67 8.33 10.39
C PRO A 285 16.51 8.22 9.40
N TRP A 286 16.01 9.35 8.89
CA TRP A 286 14.85 9.38 7.98
C TRP A 286 14.98 8.40 6.81
N GLY A 287 16.16 8.34 6.19
CA GLY A 287 16.44 7.46 5.06
C GLY A 287 16.42 5.97 5.37
N GLU A 288 16.49 5.58 6.65
CA GLU A 288 16.41 4.18 7.10
C GLU A 288 15.00 3.78 7.56
N ARG A 289 14.08 4.76 7.68
CA ARG A 289 12.68 4.48 8.02
C ARG A 289 11.95 3.95 6.78
N PRO A 290 10.93 3.10 6.96
CA PRO A 290 10.05 2.72 5.86
C PRO A 290 9.42 3.95 5.20
N VAL A 291 9.23 3.88 3.90
CA VAL A 291 8.38 4.84 3.19
C VAL A 291 6.92 4.54 3.52
N PHE A 292 6.17 5.59 3.88
CA PHE A 292 4.73 5.52 4.12
C PHE A 292 4.00 6.56 3.27
N TRP A 293 2.69 6.60 3.41
CA TRP A 293 1.85 7.64 2.80
C TRP A 293 1.96 7.68 1.27
N ILE A 294 1.98 6.48 0.68
CA ILE A 294 1.94 6.22 -0.76
C ILE A 294 0.72 5.37 -1.12
N THR A 295 0.25 5.51 -2.36
CA THR A 295 -0.81 4.68 -2.95
C THR A 295 -0.31 3.25 -3.21
N PHE A 296 -1.24 2.32 -3.44
CA PHE A 296 -0.91 0.98 -3.94
C PHE A 296 -0.18 1.05 -5.28
N TYR A 297 -0.63 1.93 -6.18
CA TYR A 297 -0.05 2.06 -7.51
C TYR A 297 1.35 2.70 -7.49
N GLU A 298 1.65 3.59 -6.55
CA GLU A 298 3.01 4.10 -6.31
C GLU A 298 3.95 2.99 -5.81
N ALA A 299 3.46 2.07 -4.97
CA ALA A 299 4.22 0.91 -4.51
C ALA A 299 4.45 -0.09 -5.65
N LEU A 300 3.42 -0.34 -6.47
CA LEU A 300 3.53 -1.20 -7.65
C LEU A 300 4.47 -0.59 -8.72
N ALA A 301 4.40 0.72 -8.93
CA ALA A 301 5.27 1.45 -9.87
C ALA A 301 6.74 1.27 -9.53
N PHE A 302 7.09 1.33 -8.24
CA PHE A 302 8.45 1.08 -7.78
C PHE A 302 8.94 -0.31 -8.19
N CYS A 303 8.12 -1.35 -7.98
CA CYS A 303 8.49 -2.73 -8.32
C CYS A 303 8.59 -2.97 -9.84
N ILE A 304 7.64 -2.42 -10.62
CA ILE A 304 7.67 -2.48 -12.09
C ILE A 304 8.89 -1.73 -12.63
N TRP A 305 9.18 -0.55 -12.10
CA TRP A 305 10.37 0.22 -12.45
C TRP A 305 11.64 -0.59 -12.21
N LEU A 306 11.79 -1.24 -11.05
CA LEU A 306 12.95 -2.11 -10.80
C LEU A 306 13.05 -3.27 -11.79
N THR A 307 11.92 -3.90 -12.13
CA THR A 307 11.87 -5.00 -13.11
C THR A 307 12.36 -4.55 -14.49
N LEU A 308 11.89 -3.39 -14.95
CA LEU A 308 12.24 -2.84 -16.27
C LEU A 308 13.65 -2.27 -16.30
N PHE A 309 14.04 -1.51 -15.27
CA PHE A 309 15.35 -0.88 -15.13
C PHE A 309 16.48 -1.91 -15.15
N HIS A 310 16.28 -3.07 -14.53
CA HIS A 310 17.24 -4.18 -14.53
C HIS A 310 17.02 -5.21 -15.63
N ARG A 311 16.06 -4.99 -16.55
CA ARG A 311 15.68 -5.90 -17.66
C ARG A 311 15.43 -7.35 -17.21
N LEU A 312 14.75 -7.52 -16.07
CA LEU A 312 14.57 -8.84 -15.46
C LEU A 312 13.62 -9.75 -16.25
N TYR A 313 12.73 -9.18 -17.05
CA TYR A 313 11.83 -9.95 -17.94
C TYR A 313 12.60 -10.80 -18.95
N GLU A 314 13.79 -10.36 -19.41
CA GLU A 314 14.66 -11.14 -20.31
C GLU A 314 15.21 -12.40 -19.64
N ARG A 315 15.16 -12.45 -18.30
CA ARG A 315 15.62 -13.55 -17.45
C ARG A 315 14.47 -14.35 -16.86
N GLY A 316 13.22 -14.11 -17.28
CA GLY A 316 12.04 -14.73 -16.70
C GLY A 316 11.83 -14.39 -15.23
N THR A 317 12.33 -13.23 -14.76
CA THR A 317 12.23 -12.78 -13.37
C THR A 317 11.43 -11.49 -13.28
N GLN A 318 10.62 -11.35 -12.22
CA GLN A 318 9.93 -10.11 -11.91
C GLN A 318 10.12 -9.70 -10.45
N ILE A 319 10.15 -8.38 -10.23
CA ILE A 319 10.01 -7.75 -8.92
C ILE A 319 8.60 -7.18 -8.83
N THR A 320 7.85 -7.58 -7.80
CA THR A 320 6.45 -7.17 -7.59
C THR A 320 6.14 -6.95 -6.11
N LEU A 321 4.91 -6.58 -5.78
CA LEU A 321 4.43 -6.60 -4.40
C LEU A 321 4.15 -8.04 -3.97
N PRO A 322 4.27 -8.37 -2.67
CA PRO A 322 3.82 -9.67 -2.18
C PRO A 322 2.33 -9.86 -2.42
N ASN A 323 1.92 -11.09 -2.74
CA ASN A 323 0.54 -11.51 -2.49
C ASN A 323 0.33 -11.87 -1.01
N GLU A 324 -0.92 -11.99 -0.57
CA GLU A 324 -1.24 -12.21 0.85
C GLU A 324 -0.72 -13.55 1.40
N ALA A 325 -0.53 -14.54 0.54
CA ALA A 325 -0.01 -15.86 0.88
C ALA A 325 1.53 -15.85 0.96
N GLU A 326 2.23 -15.25 -0.02
CA GLU A 326 3.69 -15.03 0.01
C GLU A 326 4.08 -14.30 1.30
N TYR A 327 3.36 -13.22 1.64
CA TYR A 327 3.59 -12.48 2.87
C TYR A 327 3.38 -13.33 4.12
N GLU A 328 2.25 -14.04 4.22
CA GLU A 328 1.94 -14.82 5.42
C GLU A 328 2.87 -16.01 5.58
N CYS A 329 3.24 -16.68 4.49
CA CYS A 329 4.23 -17.75 4.49
C CYS A 329 5.55 -17.25 5.07
N ALA A 330 6.08 -16.15 4.51
CA ALA A 330 7.31 -15.52 5.00
C ALA A 330 7.19 -15.08 6.46
N ALA A 331 6.00 -14.67 6.92
CA ALA A 331 5.80 -14.19 8.28
C ALA A 331 5.59 -15.28 9.33
N THR A 332 5.09 -16.46 8.95
CA THR A 332 4.49 -17.41 9.91
C THR A 332 4.91 -18.85 9.75
N TRP A 333 5.51 -19.20 8.61
CA TRP A 333 5.80 -20.59 8.27
C TRP A 333 7.31 -20.84 8.23
N THR A 334 7.71 -22.05 8.61
CA THR A 334 9.06 -22.56 8.36
C THR A 334 8.91 -23.53 7.21
N PRO A 335 9.34 -23.16 5.99
CA PRO A 335 9.20 -24.02 4.82
C PRO A 335 9.81 -25.41 5.05
N GLU A 336 9.05 -26.44 4.67
CA GLU A 336 9.52 -27.82 4.64
C GLU A 336 9.72 -28.23 3.18
N GLU A 337 10.75 -29.03 2.91
CA GLU A 337 11.05 -29.56 1.58
C GLU A 337 9.85 -30.36 1.02
N ILE A 338 9.48 -30.08 -0.22
CA ILE A 338 8.40 -30.78 -0.91
C ILE A 338 8.81 -32.23 -1.20
N ARG A 339 7.95 -33.17 -0.81
CA ARG A 339 8.11 -34.62 -1.01
C ARG A 339 6.81 -35.24 -1.48
N ASN A 340 6.85 -36.39 -2.13
CA ASN A 340 5.66 -37.06 -2.69
C ASN A 340 4.56 -37.34 -1.64
N ASP A 341 4.94 -37.65 -0.40
CA ASP A 341 4.03 -37.83 0.73
C ASP A 341 4.48 -36.89 1.86
N MET A 342 3.59 -35.98 2.29
CA MET A 342 3.87 -35.02 3.36
C MET A 342 2.84 -35.12 4.48
N VAL A 343 3.33 -35.02 5.72
CA VAL A 343 2.48 -34.83 6.90
C VAL A 343 2.56 -33.37 7.33
N LEU A 344 1.50 -32.61 7.09
CA LEU A 344 1.44 -31.17 7.34
C LEU A 344 0.65 -30.88 8.62
N ASP A 345 1.27 -30.18 9.56
CA ASP A 345 0.67 -29.87 10.86
C ASP A 345 0.50 -28.34 11.02
N SER A 346 -0.75 -27.88 11.06
CA SER A 346 -1.07 -26.47 11.22
C SER A 346 -0.57 -25.87 12.54
N ARG A 347 -0.40 -26.69 13.57
CA ARG A 347 0.10 -26.28 14.89
C ARG A 347 1.56 -25.81 14.85
N LYS A 348 2.29 -26.08 13.76
CA LYS A 348 3.65 -25.57 13.54
C LYS A 348 3.68 -24.10 13.11
N LYS A 349 2.54 -23.49 12.79
CA LYS A 349 2.46 -22.11 12.29
C LYS A 349 2.57 -21.09 13.44
N ASP A 350 3.38 -20.06 13.22
CA ASP A 350 3.53 -18.94 14.15
C ASP A 350 2.64 -17.77 13.75
N ILE A 351 1.58 -17.44 14.49
CA ILE A 351 0.71 -16.30 14.12
C ILE A 351 1.35 -14.91 14.34
N LEU A 352 2.49 -14.88 15.03
CA LEU A 352 3.40 -13.74 15.14
C LEU A 352 4.81 -14.23 14.80
N PRO A 353 5.61 -13.48 14.02
CA PRO A 353 6.87 -13.96 13.44
C PRO A 353 7.95 -14.48 14.40
N TRP A 354 7.88 -14.10 15.68
CA TRP A 354 8.90 -14.36 16.70
C TRP A 354 8.51 -15.40 17.74
N LEU A 355 7.29 -15.96 17.69
CA LEU A 355 6.73 -16.75 18.80
C LEU A 355 7.54 -17.99 19.17
N LYS A 356 8.15 -18.68 18.19
CA LYS A 356 9.04 -19.81 18.47
C LYS A 356 10.30 -19.41 19.24
N ARG A 357 10.83 -18.20 19.01
CA ARG A 357 12.08 -17.72 19.63
C ARG A 357 11.81 -17.17 21.03
N HIS A 358 10.75 -16.38 21.18
CA HIS A 358 10.28 -15.95 22.48
C HIS A 358 8.76 -15.82 22.50
N LYS A 359 8.13 -16.30 23.59
CA LYS A 359 6.68 -16.30 23.79
C LYS A 359 6.07 -14.91 24.06
N GLY A 360 6.81 -13.84 23.77
CA GLY A 360 6.33 -12.46 23.89
C GLY A 360 5.20 -12.17 22.89
N GLU A 361 4.12 -11.59 23.38
CA GLU A 361 2.98 -11.20 22.52
C GLU A 361 3.14 -9.79 21.94
N PHE A 362 2.20 -9.39 21.07
CA PHE A 362 2.26 -8.13 20.33
C PHE A 362 2.46 -6.89 21.23
N HIS A 363 1.70 -6.75 22.31
CA HIS A 363 1.74 -5.57 23.20
C HIS A 363 2.99 -5.47 24.09
N GLN A 364 3.84 -6.49 24.07
CA GLN A 364 5.16 -6.42 24.66
C GLN A 364 6.04 -5.42 23.90
N TYR A 365 5.84 -5.30 22.58
CA TYR A 365 6.64 -4.48 21.69
C TYR A 365 5.85 -3.31 21.08
N PHE A 366 4.54 -3.46 20.94
CA PHE A 366 3.66 -2.52 20.26
C PHE A 366 2.45 -2.14 21.13
N GLY A 367 1.57 -1.28 20.63
CA GLY A 367 0.29 -0.93 21.27
C GLY A 367 0.39 -0.05 22.52
N ARG A 368 1.57 0.48 22.82
CA ARG A 368 1.80 1.39 23.96
C ARG A 368 1.67 2.83 23.52
N GLU A 369 0.64 3.53 24.00
CA GLU A 369 0.49 4.96 23.74
C GLU A 369 1.70 5.75 24.25
N GLY A 370 2.15 6.74 23.48
CA GLY A 370 3.27 7.61 23.84
C GLY A 370 4.67 7.03 23.58
N VAL A 371 4.80 5.77 23.14
CA VAL A 371 6.08 5.21 22.72
C VAL A 371 6.35 5.57 21.26
N ASN A 372 7.49 6.20 21.00
CA ASN A 372 7.95 6.47 19.63
C ASN A 372 8.71 5.25 19.10
N LEU A 373 8.12 4.48 18.18
CA LEU A 373 8.76 3.31 17.56
C LEU A 373 10.09 3.65 16.90
N PHE A 374 10.25 4.86 16.36
CA PHE A 374 11.46 5.31 15.69
C PHE A 374 12.49 5.97 16.61
N ALA A 375 12.34 5.83 17.95
CA ALA A 375 13.44 6.11 18.86
C ALA A 375 14.56 5.07 18.64
N GLN A 376 15.80 5.52 18.42
CA GLN A 376 16.88 4.67 17.91
C GLN A 376 17.22 3.47 18.82
N SER A 377 17.25 3.68 20.14
CA SER A 377 17.52 2.62 21.12
C SER A 377 16.41 1.56 21.12
N TRP A 378 15.16 1.99 21.01
CA TRP A 378 13.99 1.11 21.00
C TRP A 378 13.84 0.36 19.67
N TYR A 379 14.02 1.07 18.55
CA TYR A 379 13.79 0.55 17.21
C TYR A 379 14.66 -0.68 16.90
N LYS A 380 15.96 -0.62 17.21
CA LYS A 380 16.88 -1.73 16.96
C LYS A 380 16.49 -2.97 17.78
N ASP A 381 16.16 -2.78 19.06
CA ASP A 381 15.75 -3.87 19.93
C ASP A 381 14.44 -4.50 19.45
N VAL A 382 13.45 -3.68 19.08
CA VAL A 382 12.17 -4.18 18.54
C VAL A 382 12.41 -4.91 17.23
N LEU A 383 13.23 -4.40 16.30
CA LEU A 383 13.53 -5.09 15.04
C LEU A 383 14.08 -6.51 15.29
N GLU A 384 15.08 -6.66 16.17
CA GLU A 384 15.71 -7.94 16.45
C GLU A 384 14.77 -8.92 17.16
N MET A 385 14.02 -8.44 18.16
CA MET A 385 13.05 -9.27 18.88
C MET A 385 11.90 -9.68 17.97
N THR A 386 11.47 -8.82 17.05
CA THR A 386 10.29 -9.08 16.21
C THR A 386 10.61 -9.65 14.82
N SER A 387 11.88 -9.97 14.54
CA SER A 387 12.26 -10.59 13.27
C SER A 387 11.75 -12.02 13.13
N ARG A 388 11.51 -12.44 11.88
CA ARG A 388 11.38 -13.85 11.48
C ARG A 388 12.75 -14.37 11.07
N GLU A 389 13.09 -15.60 11.47
CA GLU A 389 14.29 -16.31 11.00
C GLU A 389 13.93 -17.43 10.02
N ILE A 390 14.48 -17.39 8.80
CA ILE A 390 14.39 -18.48 7.81
C ILE A 390 15.82 -18.90 7.48
N GLY A 391 16.22 -20.08 7.95
CA GLY A 391 17.62 -20.50 7.90
C GLY A 391 18.50 -19.54 8.71
N SER A 392 19.58 -19.03 8.11
CA SER A 392 20.46 -18.01 8.70
C SER A 392 19.99 -16.56 8.47
N ASP A 393 18.97 -16.36 7.63
CA ASP A 393 18.49 -15.04 7.27
C ASP A 393 17.35 -14.56 8.18
N LYS A 394 17.24 -13.24 8.27
CA LYS A 394 16.19 -12.56 9.03
C LYS A 394 15.34 -11.68 8.14
N ILE A 395 14.03 -11.73 8.37
CA ILE A 395 13.05 -10.82 7.80
C ILE A 395 12.49 -9.96 8.92
N TYR A 396 12.56 -8.65 8.73
CA TYR A 396 12.17 -7.65 9.70
C TYR A 396 10.85 -6.98 9.30
N GLN A 397 10.26 -6.28 10.26
CA GLN A 397 9.10 -5.40 10.05
C GLN A 397 7.87 -6.11 9.47
N LEU A 398 7.72 -7.40 9.77
CA LEU A 398 6.58 -8.19 9.30
C LEU A 398 5.31 -7.92 10.10
N VAL A 399 5.43 -7.49 11.37
CA VAL A 399 4.26 -7.10 12.17
C VAL A 399 4.59 -5.89 13.03
N GLY A 400 3.68 -4.90 13.10
CA GLY A 400 3.74 -3.78 14.06
C GLY A 400 4.44 -2.51 13.58
N PHE A 401 5.01 -2.49 12.37
CA PHE A 401 5.71 -1.33 11.81
C PHE A 401 4.86 -0.51 10.83
N GLY A 402 3.61 -0.91 10.61
CA GLY A 402 2.74 -0.31 9.60
C GLY A 402 2.03 -1.38 8.80
N TRP A 403 1.03 -0.94 8.06
CA TRP A 403 0.42 -1.78 7.04
C TRP A 403 1.29 -1.85 5.79
N GLN A 404 1.13 -2.91 5.02
CA GLN A 404 1.89 -3.17 3.81
C GLN A 404 0.97 -3.55 2.66
N TRP A 405 1.14 -2.91 1.50
CA TRP A 405 0.38 -3.20 0.27
C TRP A 405 0.65 -4.62 -0.24
N MET A 406 -0.43 -5.36 -0.50
CA MET A 406 -0.42 -6.66 -1.16
C MET A 406 -1.02 -6.55 -2.57
N LEU A 407 -0.70 -7.50 -3.46
CA LEU A 407 -1.32 -7.58 -4.79
C LEU A 407 -2.81 -7.90 -4.74
N ASP A 408 -3.27 -8.64 -3.75
CA ASP A 408 -4.64 -9.14 -3.67
C ASP A 408 -5.68 -8.02 -3.54
N ARG A 409 -6.77 -8.14 -4.28
CA ARG A 409 -7.99 -7.41 -4.00
C ARG A 409 -8.74 -8.03 -2.83
N TYR A 410 -9.39 -7.18 -2.05
CA TYR A 410 -10.22 -7.61 -0.93
C TYR A 410 -11.66 -7.80 -1.40
N ASP A 411 -12.05 -9.07 -1.53
CA ASP A 411 -13.41 -9.49 -1.82
C ASP A 411 -14.24 -9.56 -0.52
N TYR A 412 -15.18 -8.63 -0.36
CA TYR A 412 -16.07 -8.60 0.81
C TYR A 412 -17.20 -9.66 0.72
N GLU A 413 -17.51 -10.16 -0.48
CA GLU A 413 -18.53 -11.19 -0.72
C GLU A 413 -17.98 -12.60 -0.46
N ASN A 414 -16.65 -12.71 -0.42
CA ASN A 414 -15.91 -13.93 -0.15
C ASN A 414 -15.15 -13.86 1.18
N PRO A 415 -15.86 -13.72 2.32
CA PRO A 415 -15.22 -13.76 3.61
C PRO A 415 -14.63 -15.15 3.85
N ARG A 416 -13.58 -15.24 4.67
CA ARG A 416 -13.04 -16.53 5.15
C ARG A 416 -12.46 -17.45 4.07
N TYR A 417 -11.94 -16.88 2.98
CA TYR A 417 -11.31 -17.62 1.89
C TYR A 417 -12.24 -18.68 1.24
N ARG A 418 -13.55 -18.42 1.18
CA ARG A 418 -14.53 -19.38 0.60
C ARG A 418 -14.23 -19.71 -0.87
N GLY A 419 -13.74 -18.74 -1.65
CA GLY A 419 -13.40 -18.92 -3.06
C GLY A 419 -12.28 -19.93 -3.27
N LEU A 420 -11.27 -19.96 -2.39
CA LEU A 420 -10.19 -20.94 -2.45
C LEU A 420 -10.71 -22.37 -2.25
N ARG A 421 -11.83 -22.54 -1.54
CA ARG A 421 -12.43 -23.85 -1.27
C ARG A 421 -13.35 -24.33 -2.39
N GLN A 422 -13.65 -23.50 -3.40
CA GLN A 422 -14.51 -23.91 -4.51
C GLN A 422 -13.80 -24.98 -5.36
N ALA A 423 -14.58 -25.92 -5.91
CA ALA A 423 -14.05 -27.00 -6.73
C ALA A 423 -13.40 -26.52 -8.04
N SER A 424 -13.79 -25.34 -8.53
CA SER A 424 -13.21 -24.69 -9.71
C SER A 424 -11.83 -24.09 -9.48
N TYR A 425 -11.43 -23.87 -8.22
CA TYR A 425 -10.12 -23.30 -7.90
C TYR A 425 -9.00 -24.34 -8.13
N LYS A 426 -7.86 -23.92 -8.69
CA LYS A 426 -6.78 -24.82 -9.08
C LYS A 426 -6.24 -25.59 -7.86
N ARG A 427 -6.13 -26.92 -7.99
CA ARG A 427 -5.57 -27.80 -6.96
C ARG A 427 -4.13 -28.18 -7.29
N TYR A 428 -3.31 -28.22 -6.24
CA TYR A 428 -1.96 -28.76 -6.33
C TYR A 428 -2.00 -30.25 -6.03
N THR A 429 -1.86 -31.07 -7.07
CA THR A 429 -2.05 -32.53 -7.01
C THR A 429 -0.76 -33.33 -7.09
N GLN A 430 0.40 -32.66 -7.17
CA GLN A 430 1.71 -33.32 -7.31
C GLN A 430 2.13 -34.04 -6.02
N VAL A 431 1.59 -33.64 -4.87
CA VAL A 431 1.93 -34.17 -3.54
C VAL A 431 0.69 -34.72 -2.84
N LYS A 432 0.85 -35.83 -2.14
CA LYS A 432 -0.15 -36.34 -1.19
C LYS A 432 0.08 -35.74 0.19
N ALA A 433 -0.65 -34.69 0.50
CA ALA A 433 -0.62 -34.06 1.80
C ALA A 433 -1.66 -34.68 2.75
N LYS A 434 -1.25 -35.00 3.99
CA LYS A 434 -2.13 -35.46 5.06
C LYS A 434 -1.86 -34.69 6.35
N SER A 435 -2.87 -34.53 7.21
CA SER A 435 -2.66 -34.07 8.57
C SER A 435 -2.10 -35.20 9.47
N PRO A 436 -1.61 -34.89 10.68
CA PRO A 436 -1.03 -35.89 11.59
C PRO A 436 -1.98 -37.02 12.00
N ASP A 437 -3.30 -36.79 11.92
CA ASP A 437 -4.36 -37.79 12.14
C ASP A 437 -4.65 -38.66 10.90
N GLY A 438 -3.93 -38.46 9.80
CA GLY A 438 -4.04 -39.23 8.57
C GLY A 438 -5.10 -38.72 7.57
N LYS A 439 -5.82 -37.63 7.88
CA LYS A 439 -6.80 -37.06 6.95
C LYS A 439 -6.11 -36.40 5.76
N VAL A 440 -6.60 -36.69 4.54
CA VAL A 440 -6.09 -36.05 3.31
C VAL A 440 -6.43 -34.57 3.31
N LEU A 441 -5.44 -33.75 2.97
CA LEU A 441 -5.57 -32.30 2.91
C LEU A 441 -5.83 -31.83 1.48
N ASP A 442 -6.78 -30.91 1.34
CA ASP A 442 -7.05 -30.21 0.08
C ASP A 442 -6.07 -29.04 -0.06
N VAL A 443 -5.15 -29.13 -1.03
CA VAL A 443 -4.11 -28.13 -1.26
C VAL A 443 -4.41 -27.37 -2.55
N VAL A 444 -4.52 -26.05 -2.45
CA VAL A 444 -4.78 -25.16 -3.59
C VAL A 444 -3.49 -24.55 -4.12
N ASP A 445 -3.41 -24.36 -5.43
CA ASP A 445 -2.32 -23.62 -6.05
C ASP A 445 -2.68 -22.13 -6.06
N PHE A 446 -2.08 -21.35 -5.16
CA PHE A 446 -2.58 -20.02 -4.81
C PHE A 446 -2.33 -19.00 -5.94
N THR A 447 -3.39 -18.30 -6.31
CA THR A 447 -3.33 -17.13 -7.18
C THR A 447 -4.04 -15.95 -6.52
N PRO A 448 -3.44 -14.75 -6.53
CA PRO A 448 -4.04 -13.59 -5.87
C PRO A 448 -5.39 -13.25 -6.50
N PHE A 449 -6.35 -12.86 -5.67
CA PHE A 449 -7.66 -12.48 -6.17
C PHE A 449 -7.61 -11.12 -6.88
N GLN A 450 -8.02 -11.06 -8.16
CA GLN A 450 -7.97 -9.86 -9.01
C GLN A 450 -9.35 -9.50 -9.60
N GLY A 451 -10.45 -9.94 -8.98
CA GLY A 451 -11.80 -9.66 -9.46
C GLY A 451 -12.08 -8.15 -9.57
N THR A 452 -12.53 -7.70 -10.74
CA THR A 452 -12.70 -6.26 -11.03
C THR A 452 -13.81 -5.58 -10.23
N HIS A 453 -14.76 -6.35 -9.69
CA HIS A 453 -15.81 -5.87 -8.80
C HIS A 453 -15.29 -5.45 -7.42
N ALA A 454 -14.12 -5.95 -7.00
CA ALA A 454 -13.49 -5.54 -5.76
C ALA A 454 -12.63 -4.28 -5.99
N SER A 455 -12.93 -3.23 -5.22
CA SER A 455 -12.27 -1.92 -5.32
C SER A 455 -11.25 -1.65 -4.21
N LEU A 456 -11.18 -2.53 -3.21
CA LEU A 456 -10.23 -2.47 -2.11
C LEU A 456 -9.08 -3.44 -2.34
N TYR A 457 -7.88 -3.09 -1.87
CA TYR A 457 -6.70 -3.95 -1.88
C TYR A 457 -6.33 -4.37 -0.47
N VAL A 458 -5.83 -5.60 -0.35
CA VAL A 458 -5.42 -6.22 0.91
C VAL A 458 -4.18 -5.54 1.45
N LEU A 459 -4.17 -5.39 2.77
CA LEU A 459 -3.04 -4.93 3.57
C LEU A 459 -2.70 -5.96 4.64
N ARG A 460 -1.40 -6.11 4.94
CA ARG A 460 -0.87 -6.97 6.03
C ARG A 460 0.05 -6.20 6.97
N GLY A 461 0.54 -6.86 8.02
CA GLY A 461 1.57 -6.35 8.93
C GLY A 461 1.06 -5.62 10.16
N SER A 462 -0.04 -4.87 10.08
CA SER A 462 -0.56 -4.07 11.20
C SER A 462 0.38 -2.93 11.68
N PRO A 463 -0.17 -1.76 12.05
CA PRO A 463 0.60 -0.68 12.63
C PRO A 463 0.92 -0.94 14.11
N GLU A 464 1.81 -0.11 14.66
CA GLU A 464 2.23 -0.16 16.06
C GLU A 464 1.06 -0.04 17.03
N ILE A 465 0.08 0.82 16.74
CA ILE A 465 -1.07 1.07 17.58
C ILE A 465 -2.33 0.72 16.80
N ILE A 466 -3.10 -0.23 17.32
CA ILE A 466 -4.38 -0.65 16.76
C ILE A 466 -5.28 -1.17 17.90
N GLY A 467 -6.60 -1.18 17.70
CA GLY A 467 -7.58 -1.67 18.68
C GLY A 467 -7.55 -3.20 18.87
N GLY A 468 -6.43 -3.75 19.36
CA GLY A 468 -6.17 -5.17 19.61
C GLY A 468 -4.76 -5.60 19.17
N PRO A 469 -4.39 -6.89 19.30
CA PRO A 469 -3.10 -7.36 18.81
C PRO A 469 -3.04 -7.30 17.27
N GLY A 470 -1.90 -6.87 16.74
CA GLY A 470 -1.52 -7.15 15.35
C GLY A 470 -1.16 -8.61 15.21
N LEU A 471 -1.59 -9.26 14.13
CA LEU A 471 -1.28 -10.66 13.80
C LEU A 471 -0.85 -10.73 12.34
N ALA A 472 0.11 -11.59 12.02
CA ALA A 472 0.56 -11.77 10.64
C ALA A 472 -0.55 -12.33 9.73
N THR A 473 -1.50 -13.06 10.32
CA THR A 473 -2.66 -13.63 9.63
C THR A 473 -3.83 -12.66 9.46
N ARG A 474 -3.80 -11.49 10.10
CA ARG A 474 -4.90 -10.52 10.01
C ARG A 474 -4.90 -9.82 8.65
N ARG A 475 -6.10 -9.67 8.07
CA ARG A 475 -6.32 -8.95 6.80
C ARG A 475 -6.90 -7.58 7.10
N TYR A 476 -6.39 -6.59 6.38
CA TYR A 476 -6.97 -5.26 6.31
C TYR A 476 -7.22 -4.93 4.85
N ALA A 477 -8.00 -3.89 4.58
CA ALA A 477 -8.25 -3.47 3.23
C ALA A 477 -8.35 -1.94 3.16
N LYS A 478 -7.79 -1.37 2.11
CA LYS A 478 -7.84 0.08 1.84
C LYS A 478 -8.07 0.34 0.37
N TYR A 479 -8.53 1.56 0.11
CA TYR A 479 -8.75 2.05 -1.23
C TYR A 479 -7.38 2.42 -1.86
N PRO A 480 -7.04 1.91 -3.06
CA PRO A 480 -5.65 1.96 -3.55
C PRO A 480 -5.22 3.29 -4.14
N LEU A 481 -6.16 4.21 -4.44
CA LEU A 481 -5.86 5.54 -5.02
C LEU A 481 -5.58 6.62 -3.95
N ARG A 482 -5.35 6.22 -2.69
CA ARG A 482 -4.99 7.12 -1.58
C ARG A 482 -3.71 6.70 -0.90
N GLY A 483 -2.95 7.69 -0.45
CA GLY A 483 -1.88 7.46 0.51
C GLY A 483 -2.42 7.40 1.93
N TYR A 484 -1.84 6.54 2.78
CA TYR A 484 -2.15 6.50 4.21
C TYR A 484 -0.88 6.57 5.07
N GLU A 485 -0.93 7.33 6.17
CA GLU A 485 0.22 7.73 7.02
C GLU A 485 1.11 6.57 7.51
N ASN A 486 0.59 5.36 7.58
CA ASN A 486 1.26 4.16 8.09
C ASN A 486 1.12 2.96 7.15
N VAL A 487 0.88 3.19 5.86
CA VAL A 487 0.88 2.14 4.82
C VAL A 487 2.11 2.30 3.93
N GLY A 488 2.97 1.28 3.94
CA GLY A 488 4.15 1.17 3.09
C GLY A 488 4.10 -0.13 2.28
N PHE A 489 5.26 -0.68 1.93
CA PHE A 489 5.35 -1.92 1.18
C PHE A 489 6.73 -2.57 1.29
N ARG A 490 6.84 -3.78 0.76
CA ARG A 490 8.08 -4.49 0.47
C ARG A 490 7.97 -5.13 -0.91
N TRP A 491 9.10 -5.53 -1.47
CA TRP A 491 9.14 -6.25 -2.74
C TRP A 491 9.19 -7.77 -2.55
N VAL A 492 8.78 -8.49 -3.58
CA VAL A 492 9.01 -9.92 -3.81
C VAL A 492 9.64 -10.10 -5.19
N ILE A 493 10.60 -11.00 -5.28
CA ILE A 493 11.24 -11.47 -6.50
C ILE A 493 10.73 -12.88 -6.78
N LYS A 494 10.29 -13.14 -8.01
CA LYS A 494 9.85 -14.48 -8.42
C LYS A 494 10.07 -14.71 -9.91
N GLU A 495 10.11 -15.98 -10.28
CA GLU A 495 10.11 -16.40 -11.68
C GLU A 495 8.70 -16.19 -12.29
N VAL A 496 8.66 -15.96 -13.60
CA VAL A 496 7.44 -15.64 -14.38
C VAL A 496 7.06 -16.79 -15.29
#